data_AF-A0A3G1LY95-F1
#
_entry.id   AF-A0A3G1LY95-F1
#
_cell.length_a   1.000
_cell.length_b   1.000
_cell.length_c   1.000
_cell.angle_alpha   90.00
_cell.angle_beta   90.00
_cell.angle_gamma   90.00
#
_symmetry.space_group_name_H-M   'P 1'
#
loop_
_entity.id
_entity.type
_entity.pdbx_description
1 polymer ?
#
loop_
_entity_poly.entity_id
_entity_poly.type
_entity_poly.pdbx_seq_one_letter_code
_entity_poly.pdbx_strand_id
1 'polypeptide(L)'
;MLFSRSNTNLYQSFLGRIASDQVVGFALTSYLRKSLNLSELSTGRVQTPALALICQRDQEIRDFDKLDAEEKVEYQIQANIVCNEKEVIIKHVRANEKNELVDFKFKDKNEASQFLKDLKDGLGSMSVLVSVKESLSNKEPKKPFTTSKLLSQASKSLKIPTKEIAQLAQKLFEAGLITYHRTDSEFLSLEYLKEHEVFFKPIHPSVYQYREYKAGKNSQAEAHEAIRITHLHALKDLEKVCSDAKISEELALKLYQLIYANTICSQSRNALYNQYDLSLKLKARVLSSLSNF
;
A
#
# COMPACT_ATOMS: atom_id res chain seq x y z
N MET A 1 -16.31 6.16 40.74
CA MET A 1 -14.82 6.21 40.83
C MET A 1 -14.29 7.14 39.75
N LEU A 2 -13.30 8.00 40.04
CA LEU A 2 -12.64 8.81 39.02
C LEU A 2 -11.81 7.91 38.08
N PHE A 3 -11.81 8.21 36.77
CA PHE A 3 -11.04 7.45 35.77
C PHE A 3 -9.55 7.33 36.15
N SER A 4 -8.96 8.38 36.72
CA SER A 4 -7.57 8.40 37.18
C SER A 4 -7.27 7.37 38.29
N ARG A 5 -8.29 6.93 39.03
CA ARG A 5 -8.15 5.93 40.11
C ARG A 5 -8.42 4.51 39.62
N SER A 6 -9.26 4.33 38.60
CA SER A 6 -9.58 3.01 38.04
C SER A 6 -8.68 2.59 36.87
N ASN A 7 -8.03 3.56 36.21
CA ASN A 7 -7.19 3.35 35.02
C ASN A 7 -5.84 4.08 35.16
N THR A 8 -5.18 3.89 36.30
CA THR A 8 -3.98 4.65 36.69
C THR A 8 -2.89 4.62 35.62
N ASN A 9 -2.59 3.46 35.03
CA ASN A 9 -1.54 3.34 34.01
C ASN A 9 -1.86 4.14 32.73
N LEU A 10 -3.11 4.10 32.26
CA LEU A 10 -3.55 4.87 31.09
C LEU A 10 -3.49 6.38 31.37
N TYR A 11 -3.93 6.79 32.56
CA TYR A 11 -3.87 8.18 32.99
C TYR A 11 -2.44 8.70 33.09
N GLN A 12 -1.52 7.93 33.70
CA GLN A 12 -0.11 8.30 33.81
C GLN A 12 0.59 8.32 32.45
N SER A 13 0.28 7.39 31.54
CA SER A 13 0.79 7.40 30.16
C SER A 13 0.39 8.69 29.42
N PHE A 14 -0.88 9.09 29.56
CA PHE A 14 -1.38 10.35 29.00
C PHE A 14 -0.63 11.58 29.56
N LEU A 15 -0.43 11.65 30.88
CA LEU A 15 0.33 12.73 31.51
C LEU A 15 1.79 12.76 31.05
N GLY A 16 2.45 11.60 30.98
CA GLY A 16 3.83 11.47 30.51
C GLY A 16 4.00 12.00 29.08
N ARG A 17 3.03 11.73 28.20
CA ARG A 17 3.00 12.31 26.84
C ARG A 17 2.90 13.83 26.88
N ILE A 18 1.98 14.39 27.66
CA ILE A 18 1.82 15.85 27.78
C ILE A 18 3.12 16.50 28.25
N ALA A 19 3.72 15.97 29.31
CA ALA A 19 4.97 16.48 29.85
C ALA A 19 6.10 16.41 28.81
N SER A 20 6.23 15.28 28.09
CA SER A 20 7.24 15.12 27.05
C SER A 20 7.07 16.11 25.88
N ASP A 21 5.84 16.29 25.41
CA ASP A 21 5.53 17.24 24.33
C ASP A 21 5.81 18.69 24.78
N GLN A 22 5.50 19.05 26.03
CA GLN A 22 5.79 20.36 26.63
C GLN A 22 7.30 20.62 26.79
N VAL A 23 8.06 19.64 27.30
CA VAL A 23 9.51 19.78 27.49
C VAL A 23 10.20 20.09 26.17
N VAL A 24 9.89 19.33 25.11
CA VAL A 24 10.47 19.57 23.78
C VAL A 24 10.04 20.92 23.22
N GLY A 25 8.75 21.25 23.33
CA GLY A 25 8.20 22.51 22.85
C GLY A 25 8.85 23.72 23.50
N PHE A 26 8.88 23.78 24.84
CA PHE A 26 9.42 24.93 25.58
C PHE A 26 10.94 25.04 25.49
N ALA A 27 11.66 23.91 25.59
CA ALA A 27 13.11 23.92 25.57
C ALA A 27 13.67 24.32 24.18
N LEU A 28 13.11 23.78 23.10
CA LEU A 28 13.71 23.92 21.77
C LEU A 28 13.13 25.09 20.95
N THR A 29 11.87 25.46 21.15
CA THR A 29 11.26 26.52 20.32
C THR A 29 11.98 27.86 20.50
N SER A 30 12.34 28.22 21.74
CA SER A 30 13.05 29.48 22.02
C SER A 30 14.44 29.52 21.39
N TYR A 31 15.16 28.41 21.43
CA TYR A 31 16.46 28.24 20.78
C TYR A 31 16.34 28.35 19.25
N LEU A 32 15.39 27.62 18.66
CA LEU A 32 15.19 27.58 17.21
C LEU A 32 14.79 28.93 16.63
N ARG A 33 13.89 29.67 17.30
CA ARG A 33 13.51 31.04 16.91
C ARG A 33 14.70 31.99 16.88
N LYS A 34 15.58 31.92 17.89
CA LYS A 34 16.80 32.72 17.97
C LYS A 34 17.81 32.33 16.88
N SER A 35 18.02 31.02 16.67
CA SER A 35 19.00 30.52 15.71
C SER A 35 18.62 30.79 14.25
N LEU A 36 17.33 30.78 13.92
CA LEU A 36 16.84 30.99 12.55
C LEU A 36 16.31 32.41 12.30
N ASN A 37 16.26 33.25 13.35
CA ASN A 37 15.66 34.59 13.31
C ASN A 37 14.21 34.62 12.77
N LEU A 38 13.41 33.62 13.17
CA LEU A 38 12.02 33.46 12.74
C LEU A 38 11.12 33.25 13.96
N SER A 39 10.30 34.25 14.29
CA SER A 39 9.48 34.27 15.51
C SER A 39 8.27 33.33 15.48
N GLU A 40 7.81 32.93 14.29
CA GLU A 40 6.58 32.13 14.12
C GLU A 40 6.80 30.62 14.24
N LEU A 41 8.04 30.17 14.37
CA LEU A 41 8.36 28.75 14.39
C LEU A 41 7.98 28.09 15.72
N SER A 42 7.65 26.81 15.63
CA SER A 42 7.43 25.92 16.77
C SER A 42 8.19 24.62 16.57
N THR A 43 8.66 24.04 17.67
CA THR A 43 9.27 22.71 17.67
C THR A 43 8.32 21.74 18.36
N GLY A 44 8.17 20.55 17.77
CA GLY A 44 7.30 19.51 18.30
C GLY A 44 7.97 18.15 18.22
N ARG A 45 7.89 17.38 19.31
CA ARG A 45 8.53 16.07 19.43
C ARG A 45 8.19 15.10 18.28
N VAL A 46 6.98 15.19 17.73
CA VAL A 46 6.52 14.35 16.61
C VAL A 46 6.47 15.13 15.28
N GLN A 47 6.05 16.39 15.32
CA GLN A 47 5.91 17.23 14.12
C GLN A 47 7.27 17.52 13.48
N THR A 48 8.31 17.79 14.27
CA THR A 48 9.64 18.13 13.76
C THR A 48 10.31 16.94 13.06
N PRO A 49 10.34 15.71 13.61
CA PRO A 49 10.81 14.54 12.85
C PRO A 49 9.97 14.23 11.61
N ALA A 50 8.65 14.43 11.65
CA ALA A 50 7.80 14.23 10.48
C ALA A 50 8.14 15.22 9.35
N LEU A 51 8.39 16.48 9.67
CA LEU A 51 8.89 17.47 8.70
C LEU A 51 10.27 17.09 8.18
N ALA A 52 11.16 16.58 9.04
CA ALA A 52 12.49 16.14 8.62
C ALA A 52 12.43 15.03 7.56
N LEU A 53 11.49 14.08 7.65
CA LEU A 53 11.27 13.06 6.61
C LEU A 53 10.89 13.69 5.26
N ILE A 54 10.08 14.75 5.27
CA ILE A 54 9.70 15.47 4.05
C ILE A 54 10.90 16.22 3.49
N CYS A 55 11.67 16.93 4.33
CA CYS A 55 12.88 17.63 3.91
C CYS A 55 13.94 16.67 3.34
N GLN A 56 14.10 15.49 3.94
CA GLN A 56 15.00 14.46 3.42
C GLN A 56 14.56 14.00 2.04
N ARG A 57 13.26 13.74 1.83
CA ARG A 57 12.72 13.37 0.52
C ARG A 57 12.90 14.48 -0.52
N ASP A 58 12.68 15.74 -0.13
CA ASP A 58 12.92 16.89 -1.00
C ASP A 58 14.40 17.00 -1.39
N GLN A 59 15.30 16.75 -0.44
CA GLN A 59 16.74 16.71 -0.72
C GLN A 59 17.12 15.58 -1.68
N GLU A 60 16.58 14.37 -1.48
CA GLU A 60 16.74 13.24 -2.41
C GLU A 60 16.28 13.61 -3.84
N ILE A 61 15.15 14.32 -3.98
CA ILE A 61 14.65 14.81 -5.27
C ILE A 61 15.60 15.85 -5.87
N ARG A 62 16.06 16.84 -5.09
CA ARG A 62 17.00 17.86 -5.55
C ARG A 62 18.34 17.27 -5.99
N ASP A 63 18.83 16.27 -5.27
CA ASP A 63 20.08 15.60 -5.61
C ASP A 63 19.91 14.77 -6.88
N PHE A 64 18.76 14.12 -7.07
CA PHE A 64 18.39 13.51 -8.34
C PHE A 64 18.33 14.54 -9.48
N ASP A 65 17.76 15.72 -9.24
CA ASP A 65 17.64 16.79 -10.25
C ASP A 65 18.99 17.42 -10.65
N LYS A 66 20.02 17.30 -9.83
CA LYS A 66 21.39 17.75 -10.16
C LYS A 66 22.15 16.78 -11.06
N LEU A 67 21.74 15.51 -11.13
CA LEU A 67 22.38 14.52 -11.99
C LEU A 67 22.29 14.94 -13.46
N ASP A 68 23.27 14.55 -14.25
CA ASP A 68 23.25 14.79 -15.69
C ASP A 68 22.07 14.06 -16.32
N ALA A 69 21.58 14.56 -17.46
CA ALA A 69 20.41 13.99 -18.12
C ALA A 69 20.58 12.49 -18.40
N GLU A 70 21.79 12.05 -18.73
CA GLU A 70 22.14 10.66 -19.03
C GLU A 70 22.09 9.74 -17.80
N GLU A 71 22.35 10.26 -16.61
CA GLU A 71 22.29 9.49 -15.35
C GLU A 71 20.85 9.30 -14.83
N LYS A 72 19.92 10.16 -15.29
CA LYS A 72 18.50 10.13 -14.90
C LYS A 72 17.69 9.11 -15.71
N VAL A 73 18.23 8.59 -16.80
CA VAL A 73 17.51 7.67 -17.69
C VAL A 73 18.21 6.33 -17.79
N GLU A 74 17.38 5.30 -17.84
CA GLU A 74 17.80 3.95 -18.17
C GLU A 74 16.97 3.50 -19.38
N TYR A 75 17.62 2.80 -20.31
CA TYR A 75 16.99 2.33 -21.55
C TYR A 75 16.69 0.84 -21.43
N GLN A 76 15.45 0.45 -21.73
CA GLN A 76 15.05 -0.95 -21.81
C GLN A 76 14.59 -1.28 -23.22
N ILE A 77 15.11 -2.37 -23.77
CA ILE A 77 14.67 -2.88 -25.06
C ILE A 77 13.47 -3.78 -24.84
N GLN A 78 12.42 -3.52 -25.60
CA GLN A 78 11.20 -4.32 -25.61
C GLN A 78 10.94 -4.80 -27.03
N ALA A 79 10.41 -6.01 -27.15
CA ALA A 79 9.95 -6.55 -28.41
C ALA A 79 8.46 -6.82 -28.33
N ASN A 80 7.76 -6.38 -29.37
CA ASN A 80 6.37 -6.71 -29.57
C ASN A 80 6.28 -8.00 -30.39
N ILE A 81 5.69 -9.04 -29.82
CA ILE A 81 5.50 -10.33 -30.46
C ILE A 81 4.02 -10.52 -30.73
N VAL A 82 3.67 -10.72 -32.01
CA VAL A 82 2.32 -11.09 -32.42
C VAL A 82 2.28 -12.59 -32.66
N CYS A 83 1.45 -13.30 -31.91
CA CYS A 83 1.21 -14.73 -32.07
C CYS A 83 -0.30 -14.99 -32.02
N ASN A 84 -0.85 -15.62 -33.07
CA ASN A 84 -2.28 -15.92 -33.18
C ASN A 84 -3.18 -14.71 -32.86
N GLU A 85 -2.90 -13.57 -33.49
CA GLU A 85 -3.63 -12.29 -33.31
C GLU A 85 -3.56 -11.70 -31.88
N LYS A 86 -2.73 -12.28 -31.00
CA LYS A 86 -2.45 -11.73 -29.68
C LYS A 86 -1.10 -11.05 -29.66
N GLU A 87 -1.09 -9.87 -29.07
CA GLU A 87 0.08 -9.04 -28.89
C GLU A 87 0.68 -9.27 -27.50
N VAL A 88 1.99 -9.57 -27.44
CA VAL A 88 2.72 -9.74 -26.19
C VAL A 88 3.98 -8.88 -26.23
N ILE A 89 4.11 -7.98 -25.26
CA ILE A 89 5.33 -7.18 -25.08
C ILE A 89 6.28 -7.94 -24.16
N ILE A 90 7.44 -8.31 -24.70
CA ILE A 90 8.52 -8.91 -23.92
C ILE A 90 9.63 -7.89 -23.68
N LYS A 91 10.36 -8.05 -22.58
CA LYS A 91 11.50 -7.22 -22.21
C LYS A 91 12.79 -8.00 -22.39
N HIS A 92 13.84 -7.33 -22.83
CA HIS A 92 15.17 -7.91 -22.84
C HIS A 92 15.69 -8.10 -21.39
N VAL A 93 16.21 -9.29 -21.12
CA VAL A 93 16.75 -9.73 -19.83
C VAL A 93 18.14 -10.34 -20.05
N ARG A 94 19.00 -10.32 -19.03
CA ARG A 94 20.32 -10.99 -19.06
C ARG A 94 20.42 -12.02 -17.95
N ALA A 95 21.25 -13.03 -18.15
CA ALA A 95 21.59 -13.97 -17.08
C ALA A 95 22.57 -13.30 -16.10
N ASN A 96 22.32 -13.42 -14.79
CA ASN A 96 23.27 -13.05 -13.76
C ASN A 96 24.36 -14.14 -13.59
N GLU A 97 25.30 -13.95 -12.65
CA GLU A 97 26.37 -14.91 -12.34
C GLU A 97 25.87 -16.31 -11.93
N LYS A 98 24.61 -16.41 -11.49
CA LYS A 98 23.94 -17.67 -11.10
C LYS A 98 23.09 -18.28 -12.23
N ASN A 99 23.20 -17.75 -13.45
CA ASN A 99 22.37 -18.12 -14.61
C ASN A 99 20.87 -17.84 -14.44
N GLU A 100 20.48 -16.91 -13.57
CA GLU A 100 19.09 -16.47 -13.43
C GLU A 100 18.82 -15.29 -14.36
N LEU A 101 17.69 -15.32 -15.07
CA LEU A 101 17.28 -14.19 -15.91
C LEU A 101 16.83 -13.02 -15.03
N VAL A 102 17.49 -11.88 -15.20
CA VAL A 102 17.20 -10.64 -14.47
C VAL A 102 16.90 -9.50 -15.43
N ASP A 103 16.05 -8.58 -14.97
CA ASP A 103 15.78 -7.33 -15.67
C ASP A 103 17.09 -6.60 -15.98
N PHE A 104 17.28 -6.25 -17.25
CA PHE A 104 18.45 -5.52 -17.70
C PHE A 104 18.03 -4.19 -18.34
N LYS A 105 18.76 -3.13 -17.99
CA LYS A 105 18.61 -1.81 -18.57
C LYS A 105 19.99 -1.26 -18.91
N PHE A 106 20.07 -0.59 -20.04
CA PHE A 106 21.27 0.09 -20.53
C PHE A 106 21.32 1.50 -19.92
N LYS A 107 22.50 1.95 -19.52
CA LYS A 107 22.69 3.34 -19.07
C LYS A 107 22.85 4.29 -20.25
N ASP A 108 23.54 3.85 -21.29
CA ASP A 108 23.78 4.64 -22.49
C ASP A 108 22.76 4.29 -23.61
N LYS A 109 22.20 5.33 -24.22
CA LYS A 109 21.30 5.24 -25.37
C LYS A 109 22.00 4.64 -26.59
N ASN A 110 23.28 4.98 -26.80
CA ASN A 110 24.01 4.51 -27.97
C ASN A 110 24.29 3.02 -27.85
N GLU A 111 24.71 2.54 -26.66
CA GLU A 111 24.83 1.11 -26.38
C GLU A 111 23.50 0.37 -26.61
N ALA A 112 22.38 0.90 -26.09
CA ALA A 112 21.06 0.29 -26.29
C ALA A 112 20.65 0.25 -27.78
N SER A 113 20.91 1.34 -28.51
CA SER A 113 20.57 1.47 -29.93
C SER A 113 21.45 0.57 -30.80
N GLN A 114 22.73 0.46 -30.47
CA GLN A 114 23.66 -0.45 -31.15
C GLN A 114 23.25 -1.89 -30.91
N PHE A 115 22.92 -2.27 -29.67
CA PHE A 115 22.42 -3.61 -29.37
C PHE A 115 21.12 -3.91 -30.11
N LEU A 116 20.18 -2.95 -30.18
CA LEU A 116 18.95 -3.11 -30.96
C LEU A 116 19.25 -3.27 -32.46
N LYS A 117 20.23 -2.54 -32.98
CA LYS A 117 20.66 -2.63 -34.37
C LYS A 117 21.32 -3.99 -34.64
N ASP A 118 22.21 -4.46 -33.79
CA ASP A 118 22.86 -5.78 -33.91
C ASP A 118 21.82 -6.90 -33.86
N LEU A 119 20.79 -6.76 -33.01
CA LEU A 119 19.64 -7.67 -32.98
C LEU A 119 18.86 -7.67 -34.28
N LYS A 120 18.73 -6.52 -34.96
CA LYS A 120 18.02 -6.37 -36.25
C LYS A 120 18.87 -6.76 -37.46
N ASP A 121 20.16 -6.47 -37.46
CA ASP A 121 21.04 -6.71 -38.58
C ASP A 121 21.54 -8.17 -38.58
N GLY A 122 21.60 -8.81 -37.41
CA GLY A 122 21.83 -10.26 -37.28
C GLY A 122 20.64 -11.15 -37.68
N LEU A 123 19.57 -10.59 -38.25
CA LEU A 123 18.28 -11.27 -38.47
C LEU A 123 18.31 -12.28 -39.63
N GLY A 124 18.63 -13.52 -39.28
CA GLY A 124 17.92 -14.71 -39.74
C GLY A 124 16.85 -15.14 -38.70
N SER A 125 15.99 -14.19 -38.32
CA SER A 125 15.14 -14.09 -37.11
C SER A 125 14.36 -15.33 -36.69
N MET A 126 15.00 -16.30 -36.04
CA MET A 126 14.28 -17.29 -35.24
C MET A 126 14.49 -16.98 -33.75
N SER A 127 13.50 -16.34 -33.12
CA SER A 127 13.35 -16.38 -31.67
C SER A 127 12.84 -17.76 -31.30
N VAL A 128 13.61 -18.52 -30.51
CA VAL A 128 13.16 -19.81 -30.00
C VAL A 128 12.59 -19.57 -28.61
N LEU A 129 11.34 -19.98 -28.41
CA LEU A 129 10.78 -20.11 -27.07
C LEU A 129 11.56 -21.23 -26.36
N VAL A 130 12.33 -20.87 -25.33
CA VAL A 130 13.21 -21.83 -24.62
C VAL A 130 12.56 -22.32 -23.35
N SER A 131 11.70 -21.52 -22.73
CA SER A 131 10.99 -21.94 -21.52
C SER A 131 9.65 -21.23 -21.40
N VAL A 132 8.64 -22.00 -20.98
CA VAL A 132 7.39 -21.51 -20.42
C VAL A 132 7.33 -22.05 -19.01
N LYS A 133 7.36 -21.16 -18.02
CA LYS A 133 7.10 -21.53 -16.63
C LYS A 133 5.71 -21.07 -16.26
N GLU A 134 4.86 -22.02 -15.92
CA GLU A 134 3.57 -21.75 -15.33
C GLU A 134 3.70 -21.83 -13.80
N SER A 135 3.19 -20.80 -13.12
CA SER A 135 3.10 -20.78 -11.67
C SER A 135 1.75 -20.24 -11.24
N LEU A 136 1.30 -20.66 -10.05
CA LEU A 136 0.10 -20.12 -9.43
C LEU A 136 0.52 -19.00 -8.49
N SER A 137 0.08 -17.78 -8.82
CA SER A 137 0.19 -16.64 -7.92
C SER A 137 -1.11 -16.50 -7.15
N ASN A 138 -1.00 -16.27 -5.83
CA ASN A 138 -2.15 -16.00 -4.99
C ASN A 138 -2.07 -14.58 -4.43
N LYS A 139 -3.23 -13.94 -4.29
CA LYS A 139 -3.36 -12.63 -3.67
C LYS A 139 -4.40 -12.70 -2.57
N GLU A 140 -3.96 -12.48 -1.35
CA GLU A 140 -4.85 -12.43 -0.20
C GLU A 140 -5.80 -11.22 -0.27
N PRO A 141 -7.02 -11.34 0.27
CA PRO A 141 -7.87 -10.17 0.46
C PRO A 141 -7.18 -9.14 1.36
N LYS A 142 -7.58 -7.87 1.21
CA LYS A 142 -7.12 -6.84 2.13
C LYS A 142 -7.67 -7.16 3.53
N LYS A 143 -6.78 -7.13 4.52
CA LYS A 143 -7.15 -7.24 5.93
C LYS A 143 -8.12 -6.13 6.36
N PRO A 144 -8.90 -6.34 7.43
CA PRO A 144 -9.72 -5.29 8.04
C PRO A 144 -8.92 -4.02 8.35
N PHE A 145 -9.58 -2.87 8.29
CA PHE A 145 -8.91 -1.60 8.45
C PHE A 145 -8.45 -1.36 9.89
N THR A 146 -7.21 -0.90 10.02
CA THR A 146 -6.75 -0.08 11.14
C THR A 146 -6.94 1.40 10.79
N THR A 147 -6.74 2.32 11.75
CA THR A 147 -6.80 3.77 11.49
C THR A 147 -5.85 4.19 10.38
N SER A 148 -4.59 3.74 10.41
CA SER A 148 -3.59 4.13 9.40
C SER A 148 -3.97 3.64 8.00
N LYS A 149 -4.48 2.40 7.91
CA LYS A 149 -4.91 1.82 6.64
C LYS A 149 -6.16 2.49 6.08
N LEU A 150 -7.15 2.79 6.92
CA LEU A 150 -8.35 3.51 6.52
C LEU A 150 -7.98 4.90 6.00
N LEU A 151 -7.21 5.68 6.78
CA LEU A 151 -6.81 7.04 6.40
C LEU A 151 -6.03 7.06 5.08
N SER A 152 -5.09 6.14 4.90
CA SER A 152 -4.29 6.03 3.68
C SER A 152 -5.15 5.66 2.47
N GLN A 153 -5.98 4.61 2.59
CA GLN A 153 -6.81 4.13 1.49
C GLN A 153 -7.91 5.13 1.14
N ALA A 154 -8.59 5.71 2.13
CA ALA A 154 -9.63 6.71 1.92
C ALA A 154 -9.05 8.00 1.34
N SER A 155 -7.87 8.47 1.77
CA SER A 155 -7.26 9.65 1.17
C SER A 155 -6.93 9.44 -0.30
N LYS A 156 -6.42 8.25 -0.66
CA LYS A 156 -6.16 7.88 -2.07
C LYS A 156 -7.44 7.76 -2.90
N SER A 157 -8.49 7.13 -2.35
CA SER A 157 -9.73 6.84 -3.06
C SER A 157 -10.67 8.04 -3.16
N LEU A 158 -10.79 8.82 -2.09
CA LEU A 158 -11.73 9.95 -1.97
C LEU A 158 -11.07 11.30 -2.25
N LYS A 159 -9.73 11.36 -2.33
CA LYS A 159 -8.95 12.58 -2.61
C LYS A 159 -9.19 13.71 -1.60
N ILE A 160 -9.45 13.37 -0.34
CA ILE A 160 -9.64 14.33 0.76
C ILE A 160 -8.56 14.16 1.84
N PRO A 161 -8.30 15.20 2.66
CA PRO A 161 -7.32 15.14 3.74
C PRO A 161 -7.69 14.14 4.84
N THR A 162 -6.68 13.56 5.49
CA THR A 162 -6.86 12.58 6.59
C THR A 162 -7.65 13.14 7.77
N LYS A 163 -7.55 14.45 8.04
CA LYS A 163 -8.32 15.13 9.09
C LYS A 163 -9.83 15.04 8.84
N GLU A 164 -10.25 15.27 7.60
CA GLU A 164 -11.66 15.21 7.21
C GLU A 164 -12.17 13.77 7.26
N ILE A 165 -11.37 12.81 6.78
CA ILE A 165 -11.70 11.37 6.88
C ILE A 165 -11.90 10.95 8.35
N ALA A 166 -11.04 11.42 9.26
CA ALA A 166 -11.18 11.11 10.69
C ALA A 166 -12.47 11.70 11.28
N GLN A 167 -12.89 12.89 10.85
CA GLN A 167 -14.15 13.50 11.27
C GLN A 167 -15.36 12.71 10.73
N LEU A 168 -15.32 12.30 9.47
CA LEU A 168 -16.38 11.46 8.88
C LEU A 168 -16.46 10.09 9.58
N ALA A 169 -15.32 9.45 9.86
CA ALA A 169 -15.27 8.20 10.61
C ALA A 169 -15.81 8.35 12.04
N GLN A 170 -15.54 9.48 12.70
CA GLN A 170 -16.12 9.80 14.00
C GLN A 170 -17.66 9.89 13.90
N LYS A 171 -18.21 10.59 12.89
CA LYS A 171 -19.66 10.66 12.66
C LYS A 171 -20.28 9.28 12.43
N LEU A 172 -19.64 8.44 11.59
CA LEU A 172 -20.11 7.08 11.32
C LEU A 172 -20.09 6.20 12.59
N PHE A 173 -19.08 6.36 13.44
CA PHE A 173 -18.97 5.66 14.71
C PHE A 173 -20.07 6.11 15.70
N GLU A 174 -20.28 7.42 15.84
CA GLU A 174 -21.32 7.99 16.71
C GLU A 174 -22.74 7.63 16.24
N ALA A 175 -22.93 7.47 14.93
CA ALA A 175 -24.17 6.99 14.32
C ALA A 175 -24.35 5.46 14.47
N GLY A 176 -23.38 4.74 15.06
CA GLY A 176 -23.45 3.30 15.28
C GLY A 176 -23.28 2.46 14.02
N LEU A 177 -22.75 3.02 12.92
CA LEU A 177 -22.56 2.32 11.65
C LEU A 177 -21.25 1.54 11.59
N ILE A 178 -20.21 2.01 12.28
CA ILE A 178 -18.89 1.38 12.32
C ILE A 178 -18.38 1.22 13.75
N THR A 179 -17.43 0.31 13.96
CA THR A 179 -16.68 0.18 15.22
C THR A 179 -15.74 1.37 15.44
N TYR A 180 -15.12 1.44 16.63
CA TYR A 180 -14.24 2.55 17.00
C TYR A 180 -13.08 2.74 16.01
N HIS A 181 -13.07 3.91 15.35
CA HIS A 181 -12.16 4.19 14.22
C HIS A 181 -10.70 4.50 14.63
N ARG A 182 -10.38 4.59 15.93
CA ARG A 182 -9.01 4.82 16.44
C ARG A 182 -8.45 3.52 17.02
N THR A 183 -8.01 2.64 16.13
CA THR A 183 -7.55 1.29 16.42
C THR A 183 -6.33 0.95 15.55
N ASP A 184 -5.37 0.25 16.13
CA ASP A 184 -4.25 -0.36 15.43
C ASP A 184 -4.44 -1.87 15.23
N SER A 185 -5.61 -2.38 15.60
CA SER A 185 -5.96 -3.79 15.55
C SER A 185 -6.62 -4.15 14.22
N GLU A 186 -6.24 -5.30 13.67
CA GLU A 186 -6.90 -5.93 12.51
C GLU A 186 -7.94 -6.98 12.96
N PHE A 187 -8.05 -7.21 14.27
CA PHE A 187 -8.87 -8.26 14.88
C PHE A 187 -10.36 -8.06 14.64
N LEU A 188 -11.07 -9.17 14.46
CA LEU A 188 -12.54 -9.23 14.40
C LEU A 188 -13.02 -10.17 15.50
N SER A 189 -14.08 -9.81 16.21
CA SER A 189 -14.62 -10.65 17.27
C SER A 189 -15.14 -11.98 16.72
N LEU A 190 -15.06 -13.04 17.53
CA LEU A 190 -15.58 -14.36 17.16
C LEU A 190 -17.10 -14.33 16.92
N GLU A 191 -17.82 -13.46 17.63
CA GLU A 191 -19.25 -13.21 17.41
C GLU A 191 -19.49 -12.64 16.01
N TYR A 192 -18.77 -11.57 15.65
CA TYR A 192 -18.91 -10.96 14.33
C TYR A 192 -18.51 -11.92 13.20
N LEU A 193 -17.46 -12.73 13.38
CA LEU A 193 -17.06 -13.71 12.37
C LEU A 193 -18.14 -14.79 12.13
N LYS A 194 -18.84 -15.23 13.19
CA LYS A 194 -19.97 -16.17 13.07
C LYS A 194 -21.14 -15.55 12.32
N GLU A 195 -21.52 -14.31 12.67
CA GLU A 195 -22.57 -13.58 11.95
C GLU A 195 -22.21 -13.38 10.48
N HIS A 196 -20.95 -13.04 10.21
CA HIS A 196 -20.44 -12.85 8.86
C HIS A 196 -20.48 -14.14 8.04
N GLU A 197 -20.17 -15.29 8.64
CA GLU A 197 -20.31 -16.59 7.97
C GLU A 197 -21.75 -16.83 7.55
N VAL A 198 -22.70 -16.67 8.48
CA VAL A 198 -24.14 -16.88 8.24
C VAL A 198 -24.66 -15.95 7.15
N PHE A 199 -24.18 -14.72 7.08
CA PHE A 199 -24.57 -13.74 6.08
C PHE A 199 -23.93 -13.98 4.70
N PHE A 200 -22.61 -14.11 4.63
CA PHE A 200 -21.87 -14.02 3.36
C PHE A 200 -21.76 -15.37 2.63
N LYS A 201 -21.60 -16.48 3.38
CA LYS A 201 -21.42 -17.82 2.79
C LYS A 201 -22.61 -18.28 1.93
N PRO A 202 -23.88 -18.04 2.29
CA PRO A 202 -25.01 -18.39 1.43
C PRO A 202 -25.07 -17.57 0.14
N ILE A 203 -24.60 -16.32 0.16
CA ILE A 203 -24.64 -15.41 -0.99
C ILE A 203 -23.51 -15.75 -1.98
N HIS A 204 -22.30 -16.01 -1.47
CA HIS A 204 -21.11 -16.29 -2.28
C HIS A 204 -20.29 -17.48 -1.75
N PRO A 205 -20.82 -18.72 -1.83
CA PRO A 205 -20.20 -19.90 -1.22
C PRO A 205 -18.82 -20.23 -1.81
N SER A 206 -18.59 -19.94 -3.09
CA SER A 206 -17.31 -20.15 -3.75
C SER A 206 -16.23 -19.14 -3.34
N VAL A 207 -16.63 -18.00 -2.77
CA VAL A 207 -15.75 -16.87 -2.45
C VAL A 207 -15.46 -16.80 -0.95
N TYR A 208 -16.38 -17.25 -0.08
CA TYR A 208 -16.18 -17.18 1.37
C TYR A 208 -15.02 -18.06 1.86
N GLN A 209 -14.23 -17.51 2.78
CA GLN A 209 -13.23 -18.24 3.57
C GLN A 209 -13.11 -17.60 4.95
N TYR A 210 -13.35 -18.40 5.99
CA TYR A 210 -13.15 -17.97 7.38
C TYR A 210 -11.70 -17.57 7.61
N ARG A 211 -11.48 -16.36 8.12
CA ARG A 211 -10.16 -15.79 8.41
C ARG A 211 -10.16 -15.07 9.75
N GLU A 212 -9.24 -15.49 10.60
CA GLU A 212 -8.93 -14.77 11.83
C GLU A 212 -7.77 -13.80 11.59
N TYR A 213 -7.93 -12.60 12.13
CA TYR A 213 -6.92 -11.56 12.13
C TYR A 213 -6.49 -11.31 13.57
N LYS A 214 -5.19 -11.11 13.79
CA LYS A 214 -4.64 -10.85 15.12
C LYS A 214 -4.34 -9.37 15.27
N ALA A 215 -4.47 -8.85 16.49
CA ALA A 215 -3.94 -7.55 16.83
C ALA A 215 -2.41 -7.53 16.61
N GLY A 216 -1.87 -6.37 16.24
CA GLY A 216 -0.42 -6.21 16.08
C GLY A 216 0.33 -6.43 17.40
N LYS A 217 1.60 -6.86 17.32
CA LYS A 217 2.46 -7.14 18.50
C LYS A 217 2.58 -5.99 19.51
N ASN A 218 2.35 -4.75 19.06
CA ASN A 218 2.42 -3.53 19.88
C ASN A 218 1.05 -2.91 20.14
N SER A 219 -0.05 -3.61 19.83
CA SER A 219 -1.39 -3.08 20.07
C SER A 219 -1.59 -2.90 21.57
N GLN A 220 -1.74 -1.64 22.00
CA GLN A 220 -1.90 -1.30 23.41
C GLN A 220 -3.27 -1.68 23.98
N ALA A 221 -4.15 -2.21 23.13
CA ALA A 221 -5.49 -2.61 23.50
C ALA A 221 -5.88 -3.91 22.79
N GLU A 222 -5.64 -5.04 23.44
CA GLU A 222 -6.17 -6.35 23.02
C GLU A 222 -7.71 -6.37 22.91
N ALA A 223 -8.38 -5.34 23.42
CA ALA A 223 -9.84 -5.20 23.45
C ALA A 223 -10.45 -4.37 22.30
N HIS A 224 -9.67 -3.87 21.34
CA HIS A 224 -10.23 -3.12 20.20
C HIS A 224 -10.27 -3.97 18.94
N GLU A 225 -11.45 -4.01 18.31
CA GLU A 225 -11.63 -4.57 16.98
C GLU A 225 -11.06 -3.63 15.90
N ALA A 226 -10.91 -4.18 14.70
CA ALA A 226 -10.69 -3.42 13.49
C ALA A 226 -11.86 -2.48 13.20
N ILE A 227 -11.63 -1.53 12.29
CA ILE A 227 -12.67 -0.66 11.75
C ILE A 227 -13.49 -1.46 10.74
N ARG A 228 -14.71 -1.81 11.14
CA ARG A 228 -15.67 -2.59 10.36
C ARG A 228 -17.07 -2.03 10.51
N ILE A 229 -18.00 -2.46 9.65
CA ILE A 229 -19.43 -2.19 9.87
C ILE A 229 -19.92 -2.91 11.13
N THR A 230 -20.84 -2.29 11.85
CA THR A 230 -21.42 -2.86 13.08
C THR A 230 -22.40 -3.98 12.78
N HIS A 231 -23.25 -3.78 11.77
CA HIS A 231 -24.29 -4.72 11.36
C HIS A 231 -24.15 -5.10 9.89
N LEU A 232 -24.30 -6.40 9.61
CA LEU A 232 -24.27 -6.91 8.25
C LEU A 232 -25.59 -6.59 7.53
N HIS A 233 -25.47 -6.10 6.29
CA HIS A 233 -26.60 -5.82 5.42
C HIS A 233 -26.17 -5.98 3.96
N ALA A 234 -27.12 -6.11 3.03
CA ALA A 234 -26.78 -6.19 1.61
C ALA A 234 -26.28 -4.83 1.08
N LEU A 235 -25.42 -4.86 0.07
CA LEU A 235 -24.85 -3.64 -0.52
C LEU A 235 -25.93 -2.69 -1.05
N LYS A 236 -27.03 -3.23 -1.59
CA LYS A 236 -28.18 -2.45 -2.08
C LYS A 236 -28.88 -1.63 -0.98
N ASP A 237 -28.74 -2.04 0.28
CA ASP A 237 -29.39 -1.39 1.42
C ASP A 237 -28.48 -0.34 2.08
N LEU A 238 -27.27 -0.13 1.57
CA LEU A 238 -26.25 0.73 2.17
C LEU A 238 -26.74 2.17 2.39
N GLU A 239 -27.35 2.78 1.38
CA GLU A 239 -27.87 4.14 1.48
C GLU A 239 -29.00 4.25 2.49
N LYS A 240 -29.89 3.25 2.52
CA LYS A 240 -30.99 3.18 3.49
C LYS A 240 -30.45 3.09 4.92
N VAL A 241 -29.51 2.18 5.18
CA VAL A 241 -28.88 2.01 6.50
C VAL A 241 -28.23 3.29 6.97
N CYS A 242 -27.53 4.01 6.07
CA CYS A 242 -26.94 5.30 6.42
C CYS A 242 -28.00 6.38 6.68
N SER A 243 -29.04 6.45 5.85
CA SER A 243 -30.15 7.40 5.99
C SER A 243 -30.91 7.20 7.30
N ASP A 244 -31.19 5.95 7.67
CA ASP A 244 -31.84 5.58 8.94
C ASP A 244 -30.98 6.02 10.14
N ALA A 245 -29.65 6.02 9.99
CA ALA A 245 -28.68 6.53 10.95
C ALA A 245 -28.40 8.05 10.83
N LYS A 246 -29.21 8.77 10.03
CA LYS A 246 -29.10 10.22 9.77
C LYS A 246 -27.79 10.65 9.11
N ILE A 247 -27.18 9.76 8.33
CA ILE A 247 -25.99 10.03 7.50
C ILE A 247 -26.43 10.16 6.05
N SER A 248 -26.44 11.39 5.53
CA SER A 248 -26.77 11.72 4.14
C SER A 248 -25.63 12.39 3.37
N GLU A 249 -24.54 12.76 4.05
CA GLU A 249 -23.37 13.39 3.45
C GLU A 249 -22.69 12.42 2.46
N GLU A 250 -22.53 12.81 1.19
CA GLU A 250 -21.99 11.95 0.12
C GLU A 250 -20.61 11.36 0.46
N LEU A 251 -19.73 12.17 1.06
CA LEU A 251 -18.40 11.72 1.47
C LEU A 251 -18.48 10.70 2.62
N ALA A 252 -19.43 10.84 3.54
CA ALA A 252 -19.66 9.86 4.60
C ALA A 252 -20.17 8.53 4.03
N LEU A 253 -21.10 8.58 3.05
CA LEU A 253 -21.59 7.39 2.35
C LEU A 253 -20.45 6.66 1.62
N LYS A 254 -19.60 7.41 0.88
CA LYS A 254 -18.43 6.84 0.19
C LYS A 254 -17.42 6.24 1.16
N LEU A 255 -17.18 6.88 2.32
CA LEU A 255 -16.32 6.34 3.36
C LEU A 255 -16.90 5.05 3.97
N TYR A 256 -18.21 5.06 4.27
CA TYR A 256 -18.89 3.87 4.77
C TYR A 256 -18.85 2.72 3.76
N GLN A 257 -19.09 2.99 2.48
CA GLN A 257 -18.96 2.00 1.40
C GLN A 257 -17.55 1.40 1.31
N LEU A 258 -16.51 2.21 1.50
CA LEU A 258 -15.13 1.73 1.54
C LEU A 258 -14.89 0.77 2.73
N ILE A 259 -15.40 1.13 3.92
CA ILE A 259 -15.32 0.29 5.13
C ILE A 259 -16.13 -0.99 4.94
N TYR A 260 -17.35 -0.89 4.41
CA TYR A 260 -18.23 -2.00 4.07
C TYR A 260 -17.52 -3.02 3.15
N ALA A 261 -17.00 -2.54 2.01
CA ALA A 261 -16.34 -3.42 1.04
C ALA A 261 -15.10 -4.10 1.64
N ASN A 262 -14.28 -3.37 2.41
CA ASN A 262 -13.14 -3.96 3.10
C ASN A 262 -13.58 -5.01 4.13
N THR A 263 -14.64 -4.73 4.90
CA THR A 263 -15.16 -5.64 5.91
C THR A 263 -15.62 -6.95 5.28
N ILE A 264 -16.52 -6.87 4.29
CA ILE A 264 -17.10 -8.05 3.63
C ILE A 264 -16.02 -8.86 2.92
N CYS A 265 -15.17 -8.20 2.12
CA CYS A 265 -14.14 -8.88 1.34
C CYS A 265 -12.97 -9.41 2.19
N SER A 266 -12.83 -9.00 3.46
CA SER A 266 -11.80 -9.55 4.35
C SER A 266 -12.00 -11.03 4.65
N GLN A 267 -13.21 -11.57 4.47
CA GLN A 267 -13.54 -12.99 4.63
C GLN A 267 -13.64 -13.73 3.29
N SER A 268 -12.93 -13.23 2.26
CA SER A 268 -12.87 -13.87 0.94
C SER A 268 -11.67 -14.83 0.81
N ARG A 269 -11.77 -15.75 -0.15
CA ARG A 269 -10.66 -16.58 -0.61
C ARG A 269 -9.57 -15.74 -1.27
N ASN A 270 -8.36 -16.29 -1.32
CA ASN A 270 -7.30 -15.72 -2.13
C ASN A 270 -7.73 -15.70 -3.60
N ALA A 271 -7.47 -14.59 -4.29
CA ALA A 271 -7.54 -14.58 -5.74
C ALA A 271 -6.39 -15.41 -6.29
N LEU A 272 -6.70 -16.34 -7.20
CA LEU A 272 -5.74 -17.21 -7.86
C LEU A 272 -5.51 -16.72 -9.29
N TYR A 273 -4.25 -16.62 -9.68
CA TYR A 273 -3.84 -16.20 -11.01
C TYR A 273 -2.87 -17.24 -11.58
N ASN A 274 -3.11 -17.66 -12.82
CA ASN A 274 -2.08 -18.33 -13.60
C ASN A 274 -1.08 -17.26 -14.06
N GLN A 275 0.17 -17.42 -13.65
CA GLN A 275 1.27 -16.58 -14.09
C GLN A 275 2.15 -17.40 -15.04
N TYR A 276 2.42 -16.82 -16.20
CA TYR A 276 3.26 -17.42 -17.24
C TYR A 276 4.52 -16.57 -17.41
N ASP A 277 5.67 -17.14 -17.10
CA ASP A 277 6.97 -16.54 -17.39
C ASP A 277 7.52 -17.16 -18.68
N LEU A 278 7.57 -16.35 -19.73
CA LEU A 278 8.03 -16.75 -21.06
C LEU A 278 9.49 -16.33 -21.26
N SER A 279 10.37 -17.30 -21.48
CA SER A 279 11.78 -17.03 -21.80
C SER A 279 12.07 -17.35 -23.26
N LEU A 280 12.43 -16.32 -24.03
CA LEU A 280 12.80 -16.45 -25.42
C LEU A 280 14.31 -16.26 -25.55
N LYS A 281 14.96 -17.19 -26.24
CA LYS A 281 16.37 -17.04 -26.61
C LYS A 281 16.43 -16.46 -28.02
N LEU A 282 17.03 -15.29 -28.11
CA LEU A 282 17.44 -14.72 -29.38
C LEU A 282 18.68 -15.50 -29.83
N LYS A 283 18.64 -16.13 -31.00
CA LYS A 283 19.83 -16.71 -31.63
C LYS A 283 20.70 -15.55 -32.15
N ALA A 284 21.42 -14.88 -31.26
CA ALA A 284 22.60 -14.12 -31.66
C ALA A 284 23.72 -15.14 -31.95
N ARG A 285 24.43 -14.99 -33.08
CA ARG A 285 25.60 -15.81 -33.42
C ARG A 285 26.51 -15.98 -32.20
N VAL A 286 27.07 -17.17 -32.06
CA VAL A 286 28.23 -17.43 -31.20
C VAL A 286 29.36 -16.51 -31.71
N LEU A 287 29.59 -15.39 -31.03
CA LEU A 287 30.84 -14.66 -31.17
C LEU A 287 31.90 -15.47 -30.41
N SER A 288 32.47 -16.46 -31.10
CA SER A 288 33.76 -17.00 -30.70
C SER A 288 34.83 -16.00 -31.12
N SER A 289 35.24 -15.12 -30.19
CA SER A 289 36.56 -14.53 -30.30
C SER A 289 37.56 -15.53 -29.71
N LEU A 290 38.11 -16.39 -30.58
CA LEU A 290 39.49 -16.84 -30.37
C LEU A 290 40.35 -15.59 -30.56
N SER A 291 40.76 -14.99 -29.45
CA SER A 291 41.98 -14.20 -29.39
C SER A 291 42.92 -14.93 -28.45
N ASN A 292 43.88 -15.62 -29.07
CA ASN A 292 45.10 -16.02 -28.40
C ASN A 292 45.75 -14.77 -27.81
N PHE A 293 45.98 -14.76 -26.50
CA PHE A 293 47.30 -14.58 -25.89
C PHE A 293 47.33 -15.38 -24.59
#